data_AF-A0A3C0GIZ6-F1
#
_entry.id   AF-A0A3C0GIZ6-F1
#
_cell.length_a   1.000
_cell.length_b   1.000
_cell.length_c   1.000
_cell.angle_alpha   90.00
_cell.angle_beta   90.00
_cell.angle_gamma   90.00
#
_symmetry.space_group_name_H-M   'P 1'
#
loop_
_entity.id
_entity.type
_entity.pdbx_description
1 polymer ?
#
loop_
_entity_poly.entity_id
_entity_poly.type
_entity_poly.pdbx_seq_one_letter_code
_entity_poly.pdbx_strand_id
1 'polypeptide(L)'
;MPPLPPDVKNALTRQVPKAVRKDFERETKEKFKRIKQEMIKEFLGHPVTIEIMEGPSAANISGTLQGVTNLFAFIGFDEGDQPVLPIITLLESTDILYRKEVRTKGLGVSFDISFPTAEEIFAITPLPWATGRSWAEGIERGISGLGYLLRKSGGRSGAAVQSRVNKVRGGRFQNLPYISSFIKKYRKRFEQLK
;
A
#
# COMPACT_ATOMS: atom_id res chain seq x y z
N MET A 1 6.25 -5.83 46.14
CA MET A 1 7.08 -6.99 45.75
C MET A 1 8.42 -6.50 45.26
N PRO A 2 9.55 -6.97 45.80
CA PRO A 2 10.87 -6.64 45.26
C PRO A 2 11.05 -7.26 43.87
N PRO A 3 11.74 -6.57 42.94
CA PRO A 3 12.02 -7.10 41.61
C PRO A 3 12.96 -8.31 41.68
N LEU A 4 12.66 -9.35 40.90
CA LEU A 4 13.44 -10.59 40.87
C LEU A 4 14.92 -10.34 40.56
N PRO A 5 15.86 -11.03 41.25
CA PRO A 5 17.29 -10.90 41.02
C PRO A 5 17.70 -11.17 39.56
N PRO A 6 18.72 -10.46 39.03
CA PRO A 6 19.19 -10.61 37.65
C PRO A 6 19.54 -12.05 37.27
N ASP A 7 20.11 -12.83 38.20
CA ASP A 7 20.54 -14.21 37.95
C ASP A 7 19.38 -15.20 37.83
N VAL A 8 18.29 -14.97 38.55
CA VAL A 8 17.05 -15.75 38.44
C VAL A 8 16.36 -15.43 37.10
N LYS A 9 16.33 -14.15 36.70
CA LYS A 9 15.86 -13.75 35.36
C LYS A 9 16.70 -14.41 34.25
N ASN A 10 18.03 -14.42 34.40
CA ASN A 10 19.00 -15.03 33.47
C ASN A 10 18.87 -16.57 33.35
N ALA A 11 18.59 -17.25 34.46
CA ALA A 11 18.37 -18.69 34.49
C ALA A 11 17.05 -19.08 33.79
N LEU A 12 15.98 -18.32 34.03
CA LEU A 12 14.70 -18.46 33.31
C LEU A 12 14.86 -18.18 31.80
N THR A 13 15.75 -17.24 31.41
CA THR A 13 16.01 -16.90 30.00
C THR A 13 16.70 -18.03 29.24
N ARG A 14 17.64 -18.73 29.88
CA ARG A 14 18.39 -19.84 29.31
C ARG A 14 17.55 -21.11 29.17
N GLN A 15 16.45 -21.21 29.92
CA GLN A 15 15.58 -22.38 29.96
C GLN A 15 14.35 -22.31 29.05
N VAL A 16 14.18 -21.28 28.20
CA VAL A 16 13.08 -21.31 27.21
C VAL A 16 13.31 -22.50 26.28
N PRO A 17 12.47 -23.56 26.34
CA PRO A 17 12.72 -24.77 25.58
C PRO A 17 12.69 -24.46 24.08
N LYS A 18 13.48 -25.19 23.29
CA LYS A 18 13.40 -25.13 21.81
C LYS A 18 11.95 -25.29 21.31
N ALA A 19 11.11 -26.04 22.03
CA ALA A 19 9.69 -26.19 21.76
C ALA A 19 8.92 -24.86 21.86
N VAL A 20 9.09 -24.10 22.95
CA VAL A 20 8.42 -22.80 23.15
C VAL A 20 8.82 -21.77 22.10
N ARG A 21 10.10 -21.77 21.68
CA ARG A 21 10.56 -20.93 20.56
C ARG A 21 9.89 -21.32 19.24
N LYS A 22 9.82 -22.62 18.92
CA LYS A 22 9.16 -23.13 17.72
C LYS A 22 7.66 -22.82 17.70
N ASP A 23 7.00 -22.95 18.85
CA ASP A 23 5.56 -22.66 18.95
C ASP A 23 5.28 -21.15 18.77
N PHE A 24 6.10 -20.29 19.37
CA PHE A 24 6.01 -18.84 19.17
C PHE A 24 6.27 -18.43 17.71
N GLU A 25 7.34 -18.95 17.09
CA GLU A 25 7.65 -18.68 15.68
C GLU A 25 6.51 -19.12 14.75
N ARG A 26 5.91 -20.29 15.03
CA ARG A 26 4.74 -20.79 14.29
C ARG A 26 3.55 -19.83 14.43
N GLU A 27 3.19 -19.47 15.66
CA GLU A 27 2.05 -18.58 15.91
C GLU A 27 2.25 -17.20 15.27
N THR A 28 3.44 -16.60 15.41
CA THR A 28 3.77 -15.32 14.79
C THR A 28 3.70 -15.41 13.27
N LYS A 29 4.22 -16.49 12.67
CA LYS A 29 4.18 -16.70 11.21
C LYS A 29 2.75 -16.85 10.70
N GLU A 30 1.89 -17.55 11.44
CA GLU A 30 0.47 -17.69 11.10
C GLU A 30 -0.26 -16.35 11.16
N LYS A 31 -0.08 -15.59 12.25
CA LYS A 31 -0.69 -14.26 12.39
C LYS A 31 -0.19 -13.29 11.32
N PHE A 32 1.11 -13.29 11.05
CA PHE A 32 1.72 -12.51 9.98
C PHE A 32 1.10 -12.82 8.61
N LYS A 33 0.99 -14.11 8.26
CA LYS A 33 0.38 -14.52 6.98
C LYS A 33 -1.05 -14.04 6.85
N ARG A 34 -1.85 -14.13 7.94
CA ARG A 34 -3.23 -13.61 7.97
C ARG A 34 -3.28 -12.10 7.72
N ILE A 35 -2.46 -11.33 8.44
CA ILE A 35 -2.40 -9.86 8.27
C ILE A 35 -1.97 -9.49 6.85
N LYS A 36 -0.97 -10.19 6.28
CA LYS A 36 -0.52 -9.97 4.90
C LYS A 36 -1.61 -10.27 3.87
N GLN A 37 -2.36 -11.35 4.05
CA GLN A 37 -3.49 -11.68 3.17
C GLN A 37 -4.61 -10.63 3.25
N GLU A 38 -4.95 -10.18 4.46
CA GLU A 38 -5.93 -9.12 4.66
C GLU A 38 -5.48 -7.78 4.05
N MET A 39 -4.19 -7.47 4.16
CA MET A 39 -3.58 -6.29 3.54
C MET A 39 -3.76 -6.27 2.03
N ILE A 40 -3.37 -7.35 1.36
CA ILE A 40 -3.50 -7.46 -0.10
C ILE A 40 -4.99 -7.43 -0.49
N LYS A 41 -5.85 -8.14 0.24
CA LYS A 41 -7.30 -8.14 0.00
C LYS A 41 -7.91 -6.74 0.13
N GLU A 42 -7.56 -6.00 1.17
CA GLU A 42 -8.06 -4.64 1.40
C GLU A 42 -7.57 -3.68 0.32
N PHE A 43 -6.31 -3.80 -0.10
CA PHE A 43 -5.76 -3.01 -1.19
C PHE A 43 -6.52 -3.24 -2.50
N LEU A 44 -6.73 -4.51 -2.86
CA LEU A 44 -7.47 -4.92 -4.07
C LEU A 44 -8.96 -4.56 -3.99
N GLY A 45 -9.53 -4.48 -2.78
CA GLY A 45 -10.92 -4.10 -2.56
C GLY A 45 -11.16 -2.58 -2.50
N HIS A 46 -10.11 -1.77 -2.57
CA HIS A 46 -10.26 -0.32 -2.48
C HIS A 46 -10.85 0.26 -3.78
N PRO A 47 -11.82 1.20 -3.74
CA PRO A 47 -12.49 1.72 -4.95
C PRO A 47 -11.52 2.30 -5.99
N VAL A 48 -10.47 3.01 -5.56
CA VAL A 48 -9.41 3.52 -6.44
C VAL A 48 -8.66 2.39 -7.14
N THR A 49 -8.33 1.32 -6.41
CA THR A 49 -7.58 0.18 -6.95
C THR A 49 -8.42 -0.55 -7.99
N ILE A 50 -9.69 -0.83 -7.67
CA ILE A 50 -10.64 -1.48 -8.58
C ILE A 50 -10.81 -0.63 -9.85
N GLU A 51 -11.06 0.67 -9.70
CA GLU A 51 -11.26 1.57 -10.83
C GLU A 51 -10.07 1.63 -11.79
N ILE A 52 -8.83 1.57 -11.27
CA ILE A 52 -7.63 1.53 -12.11
C ILE A 52 -7.44 0.13 -12.73
N MET A 53 -7.70 -0.94 -12.00
CA MET A 53 -7.56 -2.32 -12.51
C MET A 53 -8.56 -2.65 -13.62
N GLU A 54 -9.77 -2.09 -13.57
CA GLU A 54 -10.80 -2.27 -14.61
C GLU A 54 -10.49 -1.50 -15.91
N GLY A 55 -9.42 -0.71 -15.91
CA GLY A 55 -8.88 -0.09 -17.11
C GLY A 55 -9.72 1.07 -17.67
N PRO A 56 -9.56 1.40 -18.95
CA PRO A 56 -10.15 2.60 -19.55
C PRO A 56 -11.69 2.55 -19.67
N SER A 57 -12.29 1.36 -19.58
CA SER A 57 -13.74 1.16 -19.59
C SER A 57 -14.40 1.24 -18.21
N ALA A 58 -13.63 1.35 -17.13
CA ALA A 58 -14.13 1.39 -15.77
C ALA A 58 -15.12 2.54 -15.50
N ALA A 59 -15.98 2.37 -14.50
CA ALA A 59 -16.79 3.45 -13.97
C ALA A 59 -16.04 4.23 -12.88
N ASN A 60 -16.41 5.50 -12.63
CA ASN A 60 -15.80 6.32 -11.57
C ASN A 60 -16.34 5.95 -10.18
N ILE A 61 -16.05 4.74 -9.72
CA ILE A 61 -16.53 4.23 -8.44
C ILE A 61 -15.85 4.89 -7.24
N SER A 62 -14.67 5.48 -7.41
CA SER A 62 -13.98 6.23 -6.37
C SER A 62 -14.55 7.64 -6.13
N GLY A 63 -15.38 8.16 -7.05
CA GLY A 63 -15.95 9.51 -6.97
C GLY A 63 -14.95 10.66 -7.18
N THR A 64 -13.69 10.34 -7.48
CA THR A 64 -12.59 11.30 -7.67
C THR A 64 -12.82 12.32 -8.79
N LEU A 65 -13.61 11.95 -9.80
CA LEU A 65 -13.76 12.70 -11.05
C LEU A 65 -15.19 13.16 -11.31
N GLN A 66 -16.09 13.06 -10.30
CA GLN A 66 -17.49 13.47 -10.41
C GLN A 66 -18.23 12.81 -11.59
N GLY A 67 -17.85 11.56 -11.93
CA GLY A 67 -18.49 10.80 -13.01
C GLY A 67 -18.12 11.23 -14.44
N VAL A 68 -17.13 12.13 -14.62
CA VAL A 68 -16.71 12.60 -15.95
C VAL A 68 -16.10 11.48 -16.80
N THR A 69 -15.23 10.67 -16.19
CA THR A 69 -14.55 9.48 -16.74
C THR A 69 -14.06 8.64 -15.55
N ASN A 70 -13.21 7.63 -15.76
CA ASN A 70 -12.47 6.94 -14.71
C ASN A 70 -11.01 7.41 -14.53
N LEU A 71 -10.42 7.04 -13.39
CA LEU A 71 -9.04 7.32 -13.01
C LEU A 71 -8.03 6.81 -14.03
N PHE A 72 -8.22 5.62 -14.60
CA PHE A 72 -7.28 5.07 -15.57
C PHE A 72 -7.12 5.99 -16.78
N ALA A 73 -8.24 6.39 -17.36
CA ALA A 73 -8.29 7.27 -18.51
C ALA A 73 -7.84 8.70 -18.19
N PHE A 74 -8.19 9.20 -17.01
CA PHE A 74 -7.83 10.56 -16.58
C PHE A 74 -6.35 10.70 -16.24
N ILE A 75 -5.76 9.73 -15.55
CA ILE A 75 -4.33 9.68 -15.27
C ILE A 75 -3.55 9.54 -16.58
N GLY A 76 -4.14 8.87 -17.58
CA GLY A 76 -3.57 8.75 -18.92
C GLY A 76 -2.58 7.61 -19.03
N PHE A 77 -2.88 6.49 -18.39
CA PHE A 77 -2.21 5.21 -18.65
C PHE A 77 -2.47 4.76 -20.09
N ASP A 78 -1.56 3.97 -20.63
CA ASP A 78 -1.71 3.39 -21.96
C ASP A 78 -2.66 2.18 -21.89
N GLU A 79 -3.37 1.89 -22.96
CA GLU A 79 -4.27 0.73 -23.01
C GLU A 79 -3.50 -0.57 -22.73
N GLY A 80 -4.02 -1.41 -21.82
CA GLY A 80 -3.36 -2.65 -21.39
C GLY A 80 -2.35 -2.49 -20.26
N ASP A 81 -2.05 -1.26 -19.80
CA ASP A 81 -1.21 -1.04 -18.63
C ASP A 81 -1.80 -1.74 -17.39
N GLN A 82 -0.91 -2.15 -16.48
CA GLN A 82 -1.27 -2.71 -15.17
C GLN A 82 -0.68 -1.84 -14.03
N PRO A 83 -1.16 -0.61 -13.82
CA PRO A 83 -0.50 0.37 -12.93
C PRO A 83 -0.48 -0.04 -11.45
N VAL A 84 -1.40 -0.93 -11.07
CA VAL A 84 -1.55 -1.43 -9.70
C VAL A 84 -0.57 -2.57 -9.39
N LEU A 85 -0.09 -3.30 -10.40
CA LEU A 85 0.75 -4.48 -10.22
C LEU A 85 2.04 -4.19 -9.43
N PRO A 86 2.79 -3.10 -9.68
CA PRO A 86 3.98 -2.78 -8.88
C PRO A 86 3.70 -2.66 -7.38
N ILE A 87 2.53 -2.11 -7.02
CA ILE A 87 2.12 -1.98 -5.61
C ILE A 87 1.84 -3.37 -5.02
N ILE A 88 1.14 -4.24 -5.76
CA ILE A 88 0.87 -5.62 -5.33
C ILE A 88 2.20 -6.35 -5.08
N THR A 89 3.13 -6.29 -6.03
CA THR A 89 4.45 -6.93 -5.91
C THR A 89 5.22 -6.42 -4.69
N LEU A 90 5.21 -5.12 -4.42
CA LEU A 90 5.87 -4.54 -3.25
C LEU A 90 5.19 -4.93 -1.93
N LEU A 91 3.85 -5.04 -1.90
CA LEU A 91 3.13 -5.54 -0.72
C LEU A 91 3.39 -7.03 -0.50
N GLU A 92 3.48 -7.82 -1.57
CA GLU A 92 3.83 -9.24 -1.54
C GLU A 92 5.27 -9.50 -1.11
N SER A 93 6.20 -8.56 -1.27
CA SER A 93 7.57 -8.70 -0.75
C SER A 93 7.69 -8.48 0.76
N THR A 94 6.61 -8.10 1.45
CA THR A 94 6.59 -7.96 2.92
C THR A 94 6.94 -9.31 3.58
N ASP A 95 7.96 -9.34 4.44
CA ASP A 95 8.44 -10.58 5.09
C ASP A 95 8.94 -10.38 6.52
N ILE A 96 8.96 -11.47 7.30
CA ILE A 96 9.52 -11.52 8.65
C ILE A 96 11.03 -11.77 8.58
N LEU A 97 11.79 -10.83 9.13
CA LEU A 97 13.24 -10.92 9.27
C LEU A 97 13.60 -11.38 10.69
N TYR A 98 13.83 -12.68 10.86
CA TYR A 98 14.30 -13.22 12.13
C TYR A 98 15.77 -12.82 12.35
N ARG A 99 16.06 -12.09 13.43
CA ARG A 99 17.45 -11.81 13.79
C ARG A 99 18.06 -13.08 14.38
N LYS A 100 19.10 -13.60 13.73
CA LYS A 100 19.91 -14.68 14.29
C LYS A 100 20.68 -14.14 15.49
N GLU A 101 20.25 -14.54 16.69
CA GLU A 101 20.97 -14.43 17.97
C GLU A 101 21.54 -13.04 18.34
N VAL A 102 20.75 -12.25 19.07
CA VAL A 102 21.33 -11.24 19.95
C VAL A 102 21.83 -11.97 21.20
N ARG A 103 23.16 -12.09 21.36
CA ARG A 103 23.84 -12.55 22.60
C ARG A 103 23.68 -11.54 23.75
N THR A 104 22.47 -11.06 24.01
CA THR A 104 22.24 -10.04 25.03
C THR A 104 20.94 -10.31 25.76
N LYS A 105 21.09 -10.80 27.00
CA LYS A 105 20.23 -10.64 28.19
C LYS A 105 18.77 -10.22 27.94
N GLY A 106 17.99 -11.01 27.19
CA GLY A 106 16.58 -10.74 26.95
C GLY A 106 15.83 -11.99 26.50
N LEU A 107 14.77 -12.32 27.24
CA LEU A 107 13.79 -13.37 26.91
C LEU A 107 13.01 -12.91 25.67
N GLY A 108 13.39 -13.34 24.46
CA GLY A 108 12.57 -13.07 23.27
C GLY A 108 13.23 -13.49 21.97
N VAL A 109 12.46 -14.13 21.08
CA VAL A 109 12.82 -14.22 19.65
C VAL A 109 12.56 -12.85 19.05
N SER A 110 13.62 -12.08 18.77
CA SER A 110 13.47 -10.77 18.12
C SER A 110 13.36 -10.95 16.61
N PHE A 111 12.28 -10.45 16.02
CA PHE A 111 12.11 -10.35 14.58
C PHE A 111 11.76 -8.92 14.18
N ASP A 112 12.13 -8.56 12.96
CA ASP A 112 11.63 -7.36 12.30
C ASP A 112 10.69 -7.77 11.17
N ILE A 113 9.92 -6.80 10.70
CA ILE A 113 9.05 -6.98 9.54
C ILE A 113 9.54 -6.00 8.48
N SER A 114 9.96 -6.52 7.34
CA SER A 114 10.19 -5.73 6.14
C SER A 114 8.83 -5.34 5.59
N PHE A 115 8.49 -4.05 5.64
CA PHE A 115 7.20 -3.52 5.22
C PHE A 115 7.40 -2.18 4.54
N PRO A 116 6.83 -1.97 3.33
CA PRO A 116 7.08 -0.75 2.59
C PRO A 116 6.58 0.52 3.30
N THR A 117 7.21 1.65 2.99
CA THR A 117 6.70 2.98 3.32
C THR A 117 5.75 3.49 2.24
N ALA A 118 5.01 4.56 2.54
CA ALA A 118 4.15 5.19 1.53
C ALA A 118 5.01 5.83 0.42
N GLU A 119 6.16 6.39 0.80
CA GLU A 119 7.14 7.00 -0.10
C GLU A 119 7.72 5.99 -1.10
N GLU A 120 8.01 4.76 -0.65
CA GLU A 120 8.45 3.68 -1.54
C GLU A 120 7.38 3.32 -2.58
N ILE A 121 6.10 3.30 -2.18
CA ILE A 121 4.98 3.11 -3.11
C ILE A 121 4.84 4.30 -4.07
N PHE A 122 5.00 5.53 -3.58
CA PHE A 122 4.96 6.72 -4.42
C PHE A 122 6.07 6.72 -5.47
N ALA A 123 7.27 6.26 -5.11
CA ALA A 123 8.39 6.16 -6.04
C ALA A 123 8.13 5.19 -7.21
N ILE A 124 7.39 4.10 -6.99
CA ILE A 124 7.07 3.10 -8.02
C ILE A 124 5.74 3.37 -8.76
N THR A 125 5.10 4.52 -8.52
CA THR A 125 3.81 4.89 -9.13
C THR A 125 3.88 6.22 -9.89
N PRO A 126 4.83 6.40 -10.82
CA PRO A 126 5.02 7.67 -11.50
C PRO A 126 3.80 8.06 -12.34
N LEU A 127 3.51 9.37 -12.41
CA LEU A 127 2.55 9.90 -13.37
C LEU A 127 3.09 9.75 -14.80
N PRO A 128 2.31 9.21 -15.76
CA PRO A 128 2.81 8.95 -17.11
C PRO A 128 3.27 10.19 -17.90
N TRP A 129 2.95 11.40 -17.43
CA TRP A 129 3.21 12.68 -18.09
C TRP A 129 3.86 13.73 -17.17
N ALA A 130 4.14 13.39 -15.90
CA ALA A 130 4.75 14.31 -14.94
C ALA A 130 5.85 13.60 -14.15
N THR A 131 7.08 13.69 -14.65
CA THR A 131 8.28 13.14 -14.00
C THR A 131 8.40 13.63 -12.56
N GLY A 132 8.74 12.71 -11.65
CA GLY A 132 8.93 13.00 -10.23
C GLY A 132 7.63 13.16 -9.43
N ARG A 133 6.46 12.98 -10.05
CA ARG A 133 5.17 12.97 -9.34
C ARG A 133 4.57 11.56 -9.36
N SER A 134 3.88 11.19 -8.29
CA SER A 134 3.18 9.92 -8.16
C SER A 134 1.69 10.06 -8.44
N TRP A 135 1.11 9.11 -9.18
CA TRP A 135 -0.34 9.06 -9.35
C TRP A 135 -1.03 8.63 -8.05
N ALA A 136 -0.43 7.71 -7.29
CA ALA A 136 -0.98 7.23 -6.03
C ALA A 136 -0.98 8.32 -4.96
N GLU A 137 0.07 9.14 -4.90
CA GLU A 137 0.10 10.36 -4.09
C GLU A 137 -0.90 11.40 -4.62
N GLY A 138 -1.04 11.50 -5.94
CA GLY A 138 -1.99 12.38 -6.61
C GLY A 138 -3.45 12.11 -6.23
N ILE A 139 -3.83 10.86 -5.93
CA ILE A 139 -5.18 10.55 -5.42
C ILE A 139 -5.46 11.27 -4.09
N GLU A 140 -4.45 11.40 -3.24
CA GLU A 140 -4.59 11.99 -1.91
C GLU A 140 -4.41 13.52 -1.92
N ARG A 141 -3.54 14.02 -2.81
CA ARG A 141 -3.17 15.45 -2.87
C ARG A 141 -3.87 16.22 -4.00
N GLY A 142 -4.41 15.51 -4.97
CA GLY A 142 -5.12 16.04 -6.12
C GLY A 142 -4.26 16.01 -7.39
N ILE A 143 -4.92 15.67 -8.50
CA ILE A 143 -4.33 15.68 -9.84
C ILE A 143 -5.01 16.79 -10.65
N SER A 144 -4.19 17.66 -11.25
CA SER A 144 -4.66 18.75 -12.11
C SER A 144 -5.12 18.24 -13.47
N GLY A 145 -5.93 19.03 -14.18
CA GLY A 145 -6.31 18.74 -15.57
C GLY A 145 -7.76 18.28 -15.78
N LEU A 146 -8.53 18.01 -14.71
CA LEU A 146 -9.91 17.52 -14.83
C LEU A 146 -10.82 18.47 -15.64
N GLY A 147 -10.65 19.79 -15.46
CA GLY A 147 -11.44 20.79 -16.20
C GLY A 147 -11.17 20.81 -17.71
N TYR A 148 -10.08 20.19 -18.17
CA TYR A 148 -9.69 20.11 -19.58
C TYR A 148 -10.02 18.75 -20.20
N LEU A 149 -10.49 17.79 -19.40
CA LEU A 149 -10.72 16.43 -19.85
C LEU A 149 -12.07 16.28 -20.59
N LEU A 150 -12.00 15.62 -21.74
CA LEU A 150 -13.14 15.18 -22.55
C LEU A 150 -13.18 13.65 -22.58
N ARG A 151 -14.33 13.08 -22.19
CA ARG A 151 -14.63 11.67 -22.42
C ARG A 151 -14.96 11.49 -23.90
N LYS A 152 -13.97 11.07 -24.67
CA LYS A 152 -14.03 10.86 -26.11
C LYS A 152 -13.01 9.80 -26.47
N SER A 153 -13.35 8.90 -27.39
CA SER A 153 -12.42 7.91 -27.89
C SER A 153 -11.14 8.56 -28.44
N GLY A 154 -10.01 8.00 -28.06
CA GLY A 154 -8.67 8.53 -28.36
C GLY A 154 -7.83 8.80 -27.11
N GLY A 155 -6.66 9.39 -27.31
CA GLY A 155 -5.66 9.56 -26.26
C GLY A 155 -4.92 8.26 -25.94
N ARG A 156 -4.05 8.30 -24.92
CA ARG A 156 -3.20 7.18 -24.50
C ARG A 156 -4.00 5.95 -24.04
N SER A 157 -5.05 6.20 -23.28
CA SER A 157 -5.94 5.19 -22.73
C SER A 157 -7.03 4.74 -23.69
N GLY A 158 -7.16 5.38 -24.86
CA GLY A 158 -8.26 5.16 -25.80
C GLY A 158 -9.63 5.71 -25.36
N ALA A 159 -9.79 6.20 -24.12
CA ALA A 159 -11.09 6.56 -23.55
C ALA A 159 -11.26 8.05 -23.17
N ALA A 160 -10.18 8.85 -23.17
CA ALA A 160 -10.26 10.27 -22.88
C ALA A 160 -9.15 11.09 -23.54
N VAL A 161 -9.48 12.33 -23.88
CA VAL A 161 -8.54 13.32 -24.43
C VAL A 161 -8.56 14.60 -23.61
N GLN A 162 -7.41 15.27 -23.49
CA GLN A 162 -7.33 16.57 -22.85
C GLN A 162 -7.38 17.69 -23.90
N SER A 163 -8.25 18.68 -23.68
CA SER A 163 -8.29 19.94 -24.44
C SER A 163 -7.04 20.76 -24.15
N ARG A 164 -6.37 21.23 -25.21
CA ARG A 164 -5.14 22.05 -25.10
C ARG A 164 -5.40 23.54 -24.84
N VAL A 165 -6.60 24.03 -25.13
CA VAL A 165 -6.85 25.48 -25.27
C VAL A 165 -7.91 25.94 -24.26
N ASN A 166 -9.07 25.29 -24.26
CA ASN A 166 -10.20 25.75 -23.46
C ASN A 166 -10.52 24.75 -22.35
N LYS A 167 -10.80 25.28 -21.16
CA LYS A 167 -11.46 24.53 -20.10
C LYS A 167 -12.85 24.13 -20.59
N VAL A 168 -13.14 22.84 -20.59
CA VAL A 168 -14.37 22.28 -21.16
C VAL A 168 -15.46 22.10 -20.12
N ARG A 169 -15.10 22.13 -18.82
CA ARG A 169 -16.05 22.00 -17.72
C ARG A 169 -15.54 22.63 -16.42
N GLY A 170 -16.47 23.02 -15.56
CA GLY A 170 -16.21 23.17 -14.13
C GLY A 170 -16.00 21.80 -13.48
N GLY A 171 -15.20 21.74 -12.42
CA GLY A 171 -14.92 20.49 -11.71
C GLY A 171 -13.55 20.51 -11.03
N ARG A 172 -13.47 19.88 -9.86
CA ARG A 172 -12.25 19.69 -9.09
C ARG A 172 -12.10 18.20 -8.80
N PHE A 173 -10.87 17.73 -8.85
CA PHE A 173 -10.53 16.39 -8.39
C PHE A 173 -10.92 16.26 -6.90
N GLN A 174 -11.65 15.21 -6.57
CA GLN A 174 -12.06 14.92 -5.20
C GLN A 174 -11.01 14.01 -4.55
N ASN A 175 -10.15 14.61 -3.74
CA ASN A 175 -9.10 13.88 -3.04
C ASN A 175 -9.71 12.90 -2.03
N LEU A 176 -9.12 11.72 -1.88
CA LEU A 176 -9.48 10.77 -0.83
C LEU A 176 -8.24 10.08 -0.25
N PRO A 177 -8.27 9.62 1.02
CA PRO A 177 -7.21 8.79 1.57
C PRO A 177 -7.03 7.50 0.77
N TYR A 178 -5.77 7.09 0.55
CA TYR A 178 -5.43 5.88 -0.19
C TYR A 178 -4.21 5.20 0.44
N ILE A 179 -3.02 5.33 -0.15
CA ILE A 179 -1.80 4.64 0.27
C ILE A 179 -1.31 5.08 1.66
N SER A 180 -1.31 6.37 1.97
CA SER A 180 -0.76 6.88 3.23
C SER A 180 -1.52 6.32 4.44
N SER A 181 -2.86 6.37 4.38
CA SER A 181 -3.73 5.79 5.40
C SER A 181 -3.62 4.27 5.47
N PHE A 182 -3.54 3.61 4.32
CA PHE A 182 -3.43 2.15 4.21
C PHE A 182 -2.12 1.64 4.84
N ILE A 183 -0.98 2.21 4.46
CA ILE A 183 0.33 1.83 4.99
C ILE A 183 0.42 2.11 6.48
N LYS A 184 -0.08 3.27 6.94
CA LYS A 184 -0.14 3.58 8.37
C LYS A 184 -0.96 2.57 9.17
N LYS A 185 -2.08 2.10 8.62
CA LYS A 185 -2.92 1.08 9.24
C LYS A 185 -2.17 -0.25 9.36
N TYR A 186 -1.59 -0.75 8.27
CA TYR A 186 -0.95 -2.07 8.28
C TYR A 186 0.38 -2.10 9.03
N ARG A 187 1.13 -0.99 9.05
CA ARG A 187 2.31 -0.82 9.92
C ARG A 187 1.96 -1.09 11.38
N LYS A 188 0.89 -0.46 11.88
CA LYS A 188 0.41 -0.67 13.26
C LYS A 188 -0.01 -2.11 13.52
N ARG A 189 -0.67 -2.76 12.56
CA ARG A 189 -1.09 -4.16 12.69
C ARG A 189 0.10 -5.12 12.77
N PHE A 190 1.15 -4.86 11.99
CA PHE A 190 2.39 -5.64 12.04
C PHE A 190 3.19 -5.36 13.32
N GLU A 191 3.19 -4.13 13.83
CA GLU A 191 3.82 -3.78 15.12
C GLU A 191 3.17 -4.51 16.30
N GLN A 192 1.87 -4.77 16.26
CA GLN A 192 1.14 -5.55 17.28
C GLN A 192 1.51 -7.04 17.32
N LEU A 193 2.32 -7.53 16.38
CA LEU A 193 2.87 -8.90 16.44
C LEU A 193 4.08 -9.00 17.36
N LYS A 194 4.75 -7.88 17.64
CA LYS A 194 5.94 -7.81 18.51
C LYS A 194 5.55 -7.86 19.98
#